data_AF-A0A351SU76-F1
#
_entry.id   AF-A0A351SU76-F1
#
_cell.length_a   1.000
_cell.length_b   1.000
_cell.length_c   1.000
_cell.angle_alpha   90.00
_cell.angle_beta   90.00
_cell.angle_gamma   90.00
#
_symmetry.space_group_name_H-M   'P 1'
#
loop_
_entity.id
_entity.type
_entity.pdbx_description
1 polymer ?
#
loop_
_entity_poly.entity_id
_entity_poly.type
_entity_poly.pdbx_seq_one_letter_code
_entity_poly.pdbx_strand_id
1 'polypeptide(L)' 'WLALLKDFSGRFVIGSDQFFDEGTERLARARRFIDALPPDLARLVARENAKQIYRLLGPAK' A
#
# COMPACT_ATOMS: atom_id res chain seq x y z
N TRP A 1 -9.39 12.54 -3.93
CA TRP A 1 -8.89 11.22 -3.47
C TRP A 1 -7.68 11.37 -2.54
N LEU A 2 -6.67 12.18 -2.87
CA LEU A 2 -5.49 12.34 -2.00
C LEU A 2 -5.83 12.88 -0.59
N ALA A 3 -6.77 13.83 -0.47
CA ALA A 3 -7.23 14.34 0.83
C ALA A 3 -7.75 13.21 1.74
N LEU A 4 -8.54 12.27 1.21
CA LEU A 4 -9.04 11.11 1.96
C LEU A 4 -7.90 10.24 2.50
N LEU A 5 -6.88 9.98 1.69
CA LEU A 5 -5.71 9.22 2.11
C LEU A 5 -4.91 9.97 3.19
N LYS A 6 -4.86 11.30 3.15
CA LYS A 6 -4.20 12.12 4.19
C LYS A 6 -4.98 12.09 5.51
N ASP A 7 -6.29 12.35 5.44
CA ASP A 7 -7.16 12.47 6.63
C ASP A 7 -7.30 11.14 7.38
N PHE A 8 -7.17 10.01 6.67
CA PHE A 8 -7.26 8.66 7.24
C PHE A 8 -6.02 7.82 6.93
N SER A 9 -4.83 8.41 7.05
CA SER A 9 -3.55 7.84 6.62
C SER A 9 -3.21 6.46 7.20
N GLY A 10 -3.77 6.07 8.34
CA GLY A 10 -3.59 4.74 8.95
C GLY A 10 -4.62 3.68 8.53
N ARG A 11 -5.53 3.97 7.60
CA ARG A 11 -6.67 3.11 7.25
C ARG A 11 -6.59 2.46 5.86
N PHE A 12 -5.54 2.74 5.10
CA PHE A 12 -5.39 2.27 3.72
C PHE A 12 -4.19 1.35 3.56
N VAL A 13 -4.37 0.30 2.76
CA VAL A 13 -3.31 -0.60 2.29
C VAL A 13 -3.49 -0.79 0.78
N ILE A 14 -2.39 -1.10 0.08
CA ILE A 14 -2.46 -1.52 -1.32
C ILE A 14 -2.29 -3.03 -1.45
N GLY A 15 -3.12 -3.65 -2.29
CA GLY A 15 -3.09 -5.08 -2.58
C GLY A 15 -3.03 -5.31 -4.08
N SER A 16 -2.42 -6.44 -4.49
CA SER A 16 -2.29 -6.82 -5.89
C SER A 16 -3.51 -7.52 -6.45
N ASP A 17 -4.36 -8.07 -5.58
CA ASP A 17 -5.50 -8.94 -5.93
C ASP A 17 -5.11 -10.07 -6.91
N GLN A 18 -3.92 -10.64 -6.70
CA GLN A 18 -3.20 -11.46 -7.68
C GLN A 18 -3.91 -12.73 -8.17
N PHE A 19 -4.98 -13.15 -7.52
CA PHE A 19 -5.72 -14.36 -7.88
C PHE A 19 -6.94 -14.07 -8.76
N PHE A 20 -7.24 -12.80 -9.04
CA PHE A 20 -8.39 -12.37 -9.84
C PHE A 20 -8.00 -11.80 -11.21
N ASP A 21 -6.70 -11.65 -11.48
CA ASP A 21 -6.16 -11.23 -12.78
C ASP A 21 -4.82 -11.93 -13.05
N GLU A 22 -4.72 -12.64 -14.18
CA GLU A 22 -3.49 -13.31 -14.63
C GLU A 22 -2.45 -12.32 -15.18
N GLY A 23 -2.85 -11.08 -15.47
CA GLY A 23 -1.99 -10.02 -15.99
C GLY A 23 -0.90 -9.57 -15.01
N THR A 24 0.32 -9.40 -15.53
CA THR A 24 1.48 -8.91 -14.77
C THR A 24 1.44 -7.41 -14.48
N GLU A 25 0.58 -6.67 -15.19
CA GLU A 25 0.44 -5.21 -15.11
C GLU A 25 -0.05 -4.69 -13.75
N ARG A 26 -0.70 -5.53 -12.94
CA ARG A 26 -1.24 -5.15 -11.63
C ARG A 26 -0.18 -4.54 -10.70
N LEU A 27 1.03 -5.10 -10.72
CA LEU A 27 2.14 -4.60 -9.90
C LEU A 27 2.65 -3.25 -10.40
N ALA A 28 2.72 -3.07 -11.73
CA ALA A 28 3.11 -1.81 -12.34
C ALA A 28 2.08 -0.70 -12.04
N ARG A 29 0.78 -1.02 -12.09
CA ARG A 29 -0.30 -0.09 -11.71
C ARG A 29 -0.27 0.27 -10.23
N ALA A 30 -0.10 -0.72 -9.35
CA ALA A 30 0.05 -0.48 -7.92
C ALA A 30 1.28 0.41 -7.64
N ARG A 31 2.40 0.18 -8.33
CA ARG A 31 3.61 0.99 -8.21
C ARG A 31 3.37 2.44 -8.64
N ARG A 32 2.75 2.67 -9.80
CA ARG A 32 2.39 4.02 -10.29
C ARG A 32 1.51 4.78 -9.30
N PHE A 33 0.56 4.10 -8.66
CA PHE A 33 -0.28 4.71 -7.63
C PHE A 33 0.54 5.14 -6.41
N ILE A 34 1.42 4.29 -5.90
CA ILE A 34 2.28 4.60 -4.75
C ILE A 34 3.26 5.75 -5.07
N ASP A 35 3.87 5.75 -6.25
CA ASP A 35 4.81 6.81 -6.68
C ASP A 35 4.14 8.19 -6.83
N ALA A 36 2.81 8.24 -6.99
CA ALA A 36 2.04 9.48 -7.05
C ALA A 36 1.66 10.04 -5.67
N LEU A 37 1.95 9.32 -4.58
CA LEU A 37 1.67 9.77 -3.21
C LEU A 37 2.82 10.63 -2.65
N PRO A 38 2.53 11.56 -1.73
CA PRO A 38 3.55 12.17 -0.88
C PRO A 38 4.42 11.11 -0.18
N PRO A 39 5.73 11.31 0.00
CA PRO A 39 6.65 10.26 0.45
C PRO A 39 6.28 9.63 1.81
N ASP A 40 5.78 10.44 2.73
CA ASP A 40 5.28 10.03 4.04
C ASP A 40 4.07 9.08 3.91
N LEU A 41 3.12 9.45 3.06
CA LEU A 41 1.91 8.68 2.80
C LEU A 41 2.19 7.41 2.00
N ALA A 42 3.10 7.48 1.01
CA ALA A 42 3.57 6.33 0.24
C ALA A 42 4.13 5.23 1.16
N ARG A 43 4.98 5.61 2.13
CA ARG A 43 5.54 4.68 3.11
C ARG A 43 4.45 4.01 3.96
N LEU A 44 3.43 4.76 4.39
CA LEU A 44 2.33 4.23 5.19
C LEU A 44 1.50 3.21 4.39
N VAL A 45 1.00 3.61 3.22
CA VAL A 45 0.07 2.80 2.41
C VAL A 45 0.77 1.58 1.79
N ALA A 46 2.03 1.71 1.39
CA ALA A 46 2.77 0.60 0.77
C ALA A 46 3.26 -0.46 1.76
N ARG A 47 3.39 -0.14 3.07
CA ARG A 47 4.06 -1.04 4.02
C ARG A 47 3.57 -0.93 5.46
N GLU A 48 3.66 0.25 6.08
CA GLU A 48 3.53 0.34 7.55
C GLU A 48 2.11 0.03 8.02
N ASN A 49 1.09 0.47 7.29
CA ASN A 49 -0.31 0.18 7.65
C ASN A 49 -0.59 -1.32 7.60
N ALA A 50 -0.11 -2.02 6.56
CA ALA A 50 -0.30 -3.47 6.45
C ALA A 50 0.35 -4.20 7.63
N LYS A 51 1.56 -3.80 8.03
CA LYS A 51 2.23 -4.36 9.20
C LYS A 51 1.44 -4.16 10.48
N GLN A 52 0.93 -2.95 10.70
CA GLN A 52 0.16 -2.63 11.91
C GLN A 52 -1.18 -3.37 11.94
N ILE A 53 -1.93 -3.35 10.84
CA ILE A 53 -3.25 -3.98 10.72
C ILE A 53 -3.16 -5.49 10.86
N TYR A 54 -2.24 -6.13 10.12
CA TYR A 54 -2.10 -7.58 10.10
C TYR A 54 -1.11 -8.12 11.13
N ARG A 55 -0.55 -7.25 11.98
CA ARG A 55 0.46 -7.60 13.00
C ARG A 55 1.62 -8.41 12.43
N LEU A 56 2.10 -8.01 11.25
CA LEU A 56 3.24 -8.68 10.60
C LEU A 56 4.48 -8.36 11.44
N LEU A 57 5.06 -9.39 12.07
CA LEU A 57 6.28 -9.25 12.87
C LEU A 57 7.38 -8.60 12.01
N GLY A 58 8.16 -7.69 12.61
CA GLY A 58 9.37 -7.13 11.98
C GLY A 58 10.35 -8.22 11.55
N PRO A 59 11.34 -7.92 10.69
CA PRO A 59 12.20 -8.93 10.09
C PRO A 59 12.78 -9.88 11.14
N ALA A 60 12.83 -11.17 10.83
CA ALA A 60 13.56 -12.15 11.61
C ALA A 60 14.98 -11.63 11.84
N LYS A 61 15.43 -11.70 13.10
CA LYS A 61 16.80 -11.36 13.50
C LYS A 61 17.82 -12.21 12.76
#